data_AF-H9AEV7-F1
#
_entry.id   AF-H9AEV7-F1
#
_cell.length_a   1.000
_cell.length_b   1.000
_cell.length_c   1.000
_cell.angle_alpha   90.00
_cell.angle_beta   90.00
_cell.angle_gamma   90.00
#
_symmetry.space_group_name_H-M   'P 1'
#
loop_
_entity.id
_entity.type
_entity.pdbx_description
1 polymer ?
#
loop_
_entity_poly.entity_id
_entity_poly.type
_entity_poly.pdbx_seq_one_letter_code
_entity_poly.pdbx_strand_id
1 'polypeptide(L)'
;QIGTTGANMVINTLGRYGKNNVKFDLDGRAALTEITLGSVYQSSLWDVDGKNVFNLRVNKEGLKFSNGLMGSYKEMKLEHTHDLTFTGLSLTYASNLDNAISLDKFYKHHFDFQVQPFTLTANVNNNFKYGNADVVNVAQLQLEPLKVSFDGNVRGAYRSDEVRHTYTFKYADLTANFKTDTVGSIQGTALT
;
A
#
# COMPACT_ATOMS: atom_id res chain seq x y z
N GLN A 1 36.91 3.86 -13.50
CA GLN A 1 36.87 4.86 -14.59
C GLN A 1 35.43 4.88 -15.09
N ILE A 2 34.68 5.97 -14.92
CA ILE A 2 33.31 6.05 -15.46
C ILE A 2 33.47 6.43 -16.94
N GLY A 3 33.36 5.44 -17.83
CA GLY A 3 33.40 5.67 -19.27
C GLY A 3 32.11 6.37 -19.74
N THR A 4 32.12 6.86 -20.98
CA THR A 4 30.96 7.49 -21.64
C THR A 4 29.74 6.56 -21.78
N THR A 5 29.91 5.27 -21.48
CA THR A 5 28.89 4.21 -21.52
C THR A 5 28.15 4.00 -20.18
N GLY A 6 28.54 4.72 -19.12
CA GLY A 6 27.97 4.60 -17.78
C GLY A 6 28.81 3.74 -16.82
N ALA A 7 28.27 3.49 -15.62
CA ALA A 7 28.82 2.62 -14.59
C ALA A 7 27.79 1.57 -14.19
N ASN A 8 28.25 0.34 -13.95
CA ASN A 8 27.43 -0.75 -13.45
C ASN A 8 28.01 -1.26 -12.12
N MET A 9 27.14 -1.75 -11.25
CA MET A 9 27.48 -2.30 -9.94
C MET A 9 26.66 -3.56 -9.73
N VAL A 10 27.33 -4.66 -9.37
CA VAL A 10 26.67 -5.90 -9.00
C VAL A 10 27.29 -6.39 -7.70
N ILE A 11 26.46 -6.63 -6.69
CA ILE A 11 26.86 -7.27 -5.43
C ILE A 11 26.00 -8.51 -5.26
N ASN A 12 26.64 -9.65 -5.00
CA ASN A 12 25.96 -10.87 -4.61
C ASN A 12 26.59 -11.34 -3.30
N THR A 13 25.78 -11.48 -2.26
CA THR A 13 26.19 -11.94 -0.94
C THR A 13 25.35 -13.14 -0.54
N LEU A 14 26.01 -14.20 -0.11
CA LEU A 14 25.37 -15.42 0.40
C LEU A 14 25.99 -15.76 1.76
N GLY A 15 25.15 -15.87 2.79
CA GLY A 15 25.51 -16.33 4.12
C GLY A 15 24.72 -17.58 4.48
N ARG A 16 25.39 -18.58 5.07
CA ARG A 16 24.74 -19.80 5.55
C ARG A 16 25.36 -20.27 6.85
N TYR A 17 24.52 -20.57 7.84
CA TYR A 17 24.93 -21.16 9.11
C TYR A 17 23.87 -22.15 9.60
N GLY A 18 24.16 -23.44 9.54
CA GLY A 18 23.19 -24.49 9.85
C GLY A 18 21.97 -24.42 8.92
N LYS A 19 20.77 -24.30 9.51
CA LYS A 19 19.50 -24.11 8.78
C LYS A 19 19.28 -22.66 8.32
N ASN A 20 20.03 -21.71 8.87
CA ASN A 20 19.87 -20.31 8.58
C ASN A 20 20.57 -19.95 7.27
N ASN A 21 19.89 -19.20 6.41
CA ASN A 21 20.45 -18.68 5.17
C ASN A 21 20.02 -17.24 4.94
N VAL A 22 20.89 -16.47 4.30
CA VAL A 22 20.66 -15.10 3.88
C VAL A 22 21.28 -14.94 2.50
N LYS A 23 20.52 -14.36 1.58
CA LYS A 23 20.95 -13.99 0.24
C LYS A 23 20.63 -12.51 0.04
N PHE A 24 21.58 -11.78 -0.51
CA PHE A 24 21.41 -10.40 -0.90
C PHE A 24 22.04 -10.17 -2.26
N ASP A 25 21.21 -9.81 -3.24
CA ASP A 25 21.63 -9.43 -4.58
C ASP A 25 21.31 -7.95 -4.77
N LEU A 26 22.24 -7.20 -5.35
CA LEU A 26 22.07 -5.81 -5.75
C LEU A 26 22.62 -5.63 -7.16
N ASP A 27 21.81 -5.05 -8.02
CA ASP A 27 22.15 -4.67 -9.39
C ASP A 27 21.90 -3.17 -9.56
N GLY A 28 22.90 -2.44 -10.01
CA GLY A 28 22.84 -1.00 -10.21
C GLY A 28 23.46 -0.61 -11.54
N ARG A 29 22.83 0.34 -12.23
CA ARG A 29 23.36 0.95 -13.45
C ARG A 29 23.12 2.45 -13.40
N ALA A 30 24.15 3.21 -13.74
CA ALA A 30 24.08 4.65 -13.89
C ALA A 30 24.67 5.03 -15.25
N ALA A 31 23.83 5.51 -16.14
CA ALA A 31 24.20 6.01 -17.46
C ALA A 31 23.60 7.41 -17.69
N LEU A 32 24.00 8.07 -18.78
CA LEU A 32 23.60 9.45 -19.06
C LEU A 32 22.07 9.65 -19.11
N THR A 33 21.30 8.63 -19.53
CA THR A 33 19.86 8.71 -19.76
C THR A 33 19.03 7.80 -18.86
N GLU A 34 19.67 6.97 -18.04
CA GLU A 34 19.00 5.95 -17.25
C GLU A 34 19.82 5.64 -15.99
N ILE A 35 19.12 5.62 -14.85
CA ILE A 35 19.60 5.10 -13.58
C ILE A 35 18.66 3.96 -13.19
N THR A 36 19.20 2.79 -12.89
CA THR A 36 18.45 1.66 -12.31
C THR A 36 19.15 1.15 -11.06
N LEU A 37 18.35 0.77 -10.06
CA LEU A 37 18.81 0.09 -8.86
C LEU A 37 17.78 -0.97 -8.50
N GLY A 38 18.18 -2.24 -8.56
CA GLY A 38 17.40 -3.38 -8.10
C GLY A 38 18.10 -4.04 -6.93
N SER A 39 17.34 -4.49 -5.94
CA SER A 39 17.87 -5.39 -4.91
C SER A 39 16.87 -6.48 -4.55
N VAL A 40 17.41 -7.64 -4.21
CA VAL A 40 16.66 -8.80 -3.73
C VAL A 40 17.33 -9.28 -2.46
N TYR A 41 16.64 -9.13 -1.35
CA TYR A 41 16.99 -9.74 -0.07
C TYR A 41 16.11 -10.96 0.16
N GLN A 42 16.70 -12.08 0.53
CA GLN A 42 16.01 -13.29 0.93
C GLN A 42 16.67 -13.85 2.19
N SER A 43 15.87 -14.30 3.14
CA SER A 43 16.37 -14.88 4.38
C SER A 43 15.47 -15.98 4.89
N SER A 44 16.06 -17.01 5.47
CA SER A 44 15.40 -17.98 6.32
C SER A 44 16.20 -18.03 7.62
N LEU A 45 15.73 -17.36 8.66
CA LEU A 45 16.37 -17.25 9.97
C LEU A 45 15.40 -17.73 11.06
N TRP A 46 15.77 -18.73 11.85
CA TRP A 46 14.96 -19.20 12.99
C TRP A 46 13.48 -19.49 12.63
N ASP A 47 13.26 -20.24 11.54
CA ASP A 47 11.94 -20.58 10.99
C ASP A 47 11.10 -19.37 10.54
N VAL A 48 11.73 -18.21 10.37
CA VAL A 48 11.17 -17.02 9.73
C VAL A 48 11.73 -16.90 8.33
N ASP A 49 10.84 -16.94 7.33
CA ASP A 49 11.17 -16.61 5.96
C ASP A 49 10.89 -15.12 5.70
N GLY A 50 11.80 -14.48 4.97
CA GLY A 50 11.70 -13.08 4.59
C GLY A 50 12.21 -12.87 3.17
N LYS A 51 11.52 -12.01 2.42
CA LYS A 51 11.94 -11.59 1.09
C LYS A 51 11.62 -10.11 0.91
N ASN A 52 12.59 -9.30 0.52
CA ASN A 52 12.36 -7.93 0.08
C ASN A 52 12.88 -7.77 -1.35
N VAL A 53 12.06 -7.19 -2.22
CA VAL A 53 12.43 -6.84 -3.58
C VAL A 53 12.26 -5.34 -3.72
N PHE A 54 13.34 -4.64 -4.05
CA PHE A 54 13.35 -3.21 -4.27
C PHE A 54 13.73 -2.95 -5.71
N ASN A 55 13.04 -2.01 -6.36
CA ASN A 55 13.41 -1.52 -7.68
C ASN A 55 13.24 -0.01 -7.74
N LEU A 56 14.21 0.64 -8.37
CA LEU A 56 14.18 2.04 -8.73
C LEU A 56 14.66 2.17 -10.17
N ARG A 57 13.94 2.94 -10.97
CA ARG A 57 14.33 3.32 -12.33
C ARG A 57 14.02 4.80 -12.53
N VAL A 58 14.98 5.52 -13.07
CA VAL A 58 14.82 6.90 -13.51
C VAL A 58 15.37 7.00 -14.93
N ASN A 59 14.54 7.44 -15.86
CA ASN A 59 14.93 7.63 -17.26
C ASN A 59 14.15 8.81 -17.87
N LYS A 60 14.21 8.97 -19.19
CA LYS A 60 13.48 10.03 -19.91
C LYS A 60 11.95 9.90 -19.82
N GLU A 61 11.43 8.70 -19.58
CA GLU A 61 9.99 8.45 -19.44
C GLU A 61 9.49 8.88 -18.05
N GLY A 62 10.36 8.82 -17.04
CA GLY A 62 10.06 9.28 -15.70
C GLY A 62 10.75 8.46 -14.60
N LEU A 63 10.12 8.39 -13.43
CA LEU A 63 10.57 7.64 -12.27
C LEU A 63 9.61 6.49 -11.98
N LYS A 64 10.15 5.30 -11.75
CA LYS A 64 9.44 4.13 -11.22
C LYS A 64 10.15 3.62 -9.99
N PHE A 65 9.43 3.48 -8.90
CA PHE A 65 9.89 2.87 -7.66
C PHE A 65 8.91 1.77 -7.29
N SER A 66 9.43 0.61 -6.89
CA SER A 66 8.62 -0.43 -6.27
C SER A 66 9.36 -1.11 -5.13
N ASN A 67 8.63 -1.48 -4.09
CA ASN A 67 9.11 -2.30 -3.01
C ASN A 67 8.08 -3.37 -2.67
N GLY A 68 8.52 -4.63 -2.58
CA GLY A 68 7.70 -5.74 -2.14
C GLY A 68 8.39 -6.45 -0.98
N LEU A 69 7.75 -6.46 0.18
CA LEU A 69 8.15 -7.21 1.36
C LEU A 69 7.21 -8.40 1.52
N MET A 70 7.78 -9.59 1.69
CA MET A 70 7.08 -10.80 2.06
C MET A 70 7.75 -11.39 3.29
N GLY A 71 6.95 -11.91 4.22
CA GLY A 71 7.46 -12.61 5.39
C GLY A 71 6.48 -13.68 5.84
N SER A 72 7.02 -14.77 6.40
CA SER A 72 6.19 -15.79 7.03
C SER A 72 6.87 -16.40 8.24
N TYR A 73 6.05 -16.73 9.23
CA TYR A 73 6.45 -17.46 10.43
C TYR A 73 5.30 -18.35 10.86
N LYS A 74 5.48 -19.68 10.79
CA LYS A 74 4.41 -20.66 11.03
C LYS A 74 3.19 -20.35 10.13
N GLU A 75 2.04 -20.04 10.72
CA GLU A 75 0.79 -19.71 10.02
C GLU A 75 0.68 -18.22 9.66
N MET A 76 1.56 -17.38 10.23
CA MET A 76 1.55 -15.93 10.02
C MET A 76 2.17 -15.58 8.66
N LYS A 77 1.53 -14.66 7.94
CA LYS A 77 1.97 -14.14 6.65
C LYS A 77 1.91 -12.62 6.63
N LEU A 78 2.90 -12.00 6.02
CA LEU A 78 3.00 -10.58 5.78
C LEU A 78 3.36 -10.38 4.31
N GLU A 79 2.55 -9.64 3.57
CA GLU A 79 2.85 -9.17 2.23
C GLU A 79 2.58 -7.67 2.19
N HIS A 80 3.58 -6.87 1.82
CA HIS A 80 3.47 -5.42 1.75
C HIS A 80 4.11 -4.93 0.46
N THR A 81 3.31 -4.30 -0.40
CA THR A 81 3.79 -3.71 -1.64
C THR A 81 3.63 -2.20 -1.63
N HIS A 82 4.58 -1.53 -2.28
CA HIS A 82 4.57 -0.12 -2.59
C HIS A 82 4.97 0.06 -4.04
N ASP A 83 4.20 0.85 -4.78
CA ASP A 83 4.49 1.19 -6.17
C ASP A 83 4.32 2.70 -6.33
N LEU A 84 5.32 3.37 -6.90
CA LEU A 84 5.32 4.80 -7.20
C LEU A 84 5.77 4.98 -8.64
N THR A 85 4.96 5.65 -9.44
CA THR A 85 5.30 6.00 -10.81
C THR A 85 5.06 7.48 -11.03
N PHE A 86 6.07 8.17 -11.54
CA PHE A 86 5.98 9.55 -12.01
C PHE A 86 6.30 9.55 -13.50
N THR A 87 5.35 9.94 -14.34
CA THR A 87 5.47 9.95 -15.80
C THR A 87 4.88 11.25 -16.34
N GLY A 88 5.69 12.06 -17.02
CA GLY A 88 5.27 13.38 -17.49
C GLY A 88 4.88 14.31 -16.32
N LEU A 89 3.60 14.68 -16.24
CA LEU A 89 3.03 15.48 -15.15
C LEU A 89 2.13 14.66 -14.21
N SER A 90 2.15 13.33 -14.35
CA SER A 90 1.29 12.42 -13.59
C SER A 90 2.10 11.66 -12.54
N LEU A 91 1.56 11.57 -11.33
CA LEU A 91 2.12 10.79 -10.22
C LEU A 91 1.07 9.77 -9.77
N THR A 92 1.44 8.50 -9.68
CA THR A 92 0.58 7.44 -9.13
C THR A 92 1.34 6.73 -8.02
N TYR A 93 0.66 6.49 -6.90
CA TYR A 93 1.18 5.71 -5.80
C TYR A 93 0.15 4.67 -5.36
N ALA A 94 0.60 3.47 -5.02
CA ALA A 94 -0.21 2.44 -4.39
C ALA A 94 0.57 1.76 -3.27
N SER A 95 -0.11 1.45 -2.17
CA SER A 95 0.37 0.62 -1.08
C SER A 95 -0.65 -0.44 -0.74
N ASN A 96 -0.22 -1.70 -0.71
CA ASN A 96 -1.07 -2.83 -0.34
C ASN A 96 -0.41 -3.61 0.78
N LEU A 97 -1.10 -3.80 1.90
CA LEU A 97 -0.67 -4.66 2.98
C LEU A 97 -1.68 -5.80 3.16
N ASP A 98 -1.19 -7.02 3.24
CA ASP A 98 -1.91 -8.19 3.73
C ASP A 98 -1.10 -8.79 4.88
N ASN A 99 -1.55 -8.55 6.11
CA ASN A 99 -0.96 -9.14 7.31
C ASN A 99 -1.99 -10.06 7.95
N ALA A 100 -1.73 -11.36 7.88
CA ALA A 100 -2.60 -12.40 8.44
C ALA A 100 -1.83 -13.18 9.51
N ILE A 101 -2.31 -13.12 10.76
CA ILE A 101 -1.82 -13.96 11.86
C ILE A 101 -2.58 -15.29 11.87
N SER A 102 -3.90 -15.21 11.66
CA SER A 102 -4.84 -16.34 11.52
C SER A 102 -6.06 -15.88 10.70
N LEU A 103 -6.97 -16.81 10.38
CA LEU A 103 -8.20 -16.50 9.61
C LEU A 103 -9.10 -15.44 10.27
N ASP A 104 -9.06 -15.34 11.60
CA ASP A 104 -9.83 -14.39 12.42
C ASP A 104 -8.97 -13.23 12.96
N LYS A 105 -7.68 -13.16 12.63
CA LYS A 105 -6.76 -12.11 13.09
C LYS A 105 -5.92 -11.62 11.92
N PHE A 106 -6.37 -10.55 11.29
CA PHE A 106 -5.66 -9.96 10.17
C PHE A 106 -5.88 -8.45 10.09
N TYR A 107 -4.97 -7.80 9.39
CA TYR A 107 -5.10 -6.43 8.97
C TYR A 107 -4.68 -6.34 7.51
N LYS A 108 -5.58 -5.81 6.69
CA LYS A 108 -5.33 -5.53 5.28
C LYS A 108 -5.59 -4.06 5.02
N HIS A 109 -4.72 -3.42 4.26
CA HIS A 109 -5.00 -2.09 3.74
C HIS A 109 -4.63 -1.98 2.27
N HIS A 110 -5.40 -1.15 1.58
CA HIS A 110 -5.10 -0.63 0.27
C HIS A 110 -5.19 0.88 0.34
N PHE A 111 -4.15 1.55 -0.13
CA PHE A 111 -4.12 2.98 -0.25
C PHE A 111 -3.50 3.34 -1.59
N ASP A 112 -4.21 4.11 -2.39
CA ASP A 112 -3.68 4.63 -3.65
C ASP A 112 -4.01 6.10 -3.79
N PHE A 113 -3.14 6.81 -4.50
CA PHE A 113 -3.48 8.13 -5.01
C PHE A 113 -2.91 8.33 -6.39
N GLN A 114 -3.61 9.15 -7.16
CA GLN A 114 -3.19 9.60 -8.47
C GLN A 114 -3.31 11.11 -8.53
N VAL A 115 -2.25 11.75 -9.00
CA VAL A 115 -2.20 13.17 -9.33
C VAL A 115 -1.99 13.28 -10.82
N GLN A 116 -2.82 14.08 -11.48
CA GLN A 116 -2.65 14.53 -12.86
C GLN A 116 -2.77 16.06 -12.88
N PRO A 117 -2.49 16.73 -14.01
CA PRO A 117 -2.78 18.15 -14.11
C PRO A 117 -4.22 18.46 -13.67
N PHE A 118 -4.32 19.28 -12.63
CA PHE A 118 -5.58 19.77 -12.03
C PHE A 118 -6.41 18.74 -11.27
N THR A 119 -6.06 17.46 -11.24
CA THR A 119 -6.86 16.44 -10.54
C THR A 119 -6.02 15.65 -9.53
N LEU A 120 -6.62 15.34 -8.39
CA LEU A 120 -6.08 14.39 -7.43
C LEU A 120 -7.19 13.44 -7.00
N THR A 121 -6.94 12.14 -7.12
CA THR A 121 -7.79 11.10 -6.56
C THR A 121 -7.01 10.33 -5.51
N ALA A 122 -7.67 9.95 -4.42
CA ALA A 122 -7.09 9.04 -3.44
C ALA A 122 -8.16 8.06 -2.95
N ASN A 123 -7.81 6.79 -2.82
CA ASN A 123 -8.69 5.79 -2.23
C ASN A 123 -8.01 5.11 -1.06
N VAL A 124 -8.82 4.78 -0.06
CA VAL A 124 -8.39 4.09 1.15
C VAL A 124 -9.37 2.95 1.38
N ASN A 125 -8.84 1.75 1.60
CA ASN A 125 -9.59 0.61 2.08
C ASN A 125 -8.80 -0.04 3.21
N ASN A 126 -9.38 -0.11 4.41
CA ASN A 126 -8.80 -0.81 5.54
C ASN A 126 -9.78 -1.90 5.98
N ASN A 127 -9.26 -3.07 6.26
CA ASN A 127 -10.00 -4.20 6.79
C ASN A 127 -9.21 -4.81 7.96
N PHE A 128 -9.74 -4.63 9.15
CA PHE A 128 -9.18 -5.15 10.38
C PHE A 128 -10.11 -6.21 10.97
N LYS A 129 -9.55 -7.36 11.34
CA LYS A 129 -10.29 -8.41 12.04
C LYS A 129 -9.50 -8.93 13.22
N TYR A 130 -10.17 -9.06 14.36
CA TYR A 130 -9.61 -9.67 15.56
C TYR A 130 -10.67 -10.46 16.33
N GLY A 131 -10.69 -11.77 16.13
CA GLY A 131 -11.71 -12.67 16.66
C GLY A 131 -13.09 -12.28 16.15
N ASN A 132 -13.94 -11.80 17.05
CA ASN A 132 -15.31 -11.36 16.74
C ASN A 132 -15.41 -9.89 16.33
N ALA A 133 -14.33 -9.11 16.46
CA ALA A 133 -14.30 -7.71 16.06
C ALA A 133 -13.87 -7.59 14.59
N ASP A 134 -14.61 -6.81 13.83
CA ASP A 134 -14.39 -6.56 12.39
C ASP A 134 -14.60 -5.06 12.14
N VAL A 135 -13.62 -4.40 11.54
CA VAL A 135 -13.69 -2.98 11.18
C VAL A 135 -13.25 -2.82 9.74
N VAL A 136 -14.15 -2.32 8.91
CA VAL A 136 -13.92 -1.98 7.51
C VAL A 136 -14.08 -0.49 7.32
N ASN A 137 -13.11 0.16 6.69
CA ASN A 137 -13.18 1.57 6.31
C ASN A 137 -12.85 1.70 4.83
N VAL A 138 -13.78 2.26 4.06
CA VAL A 138 -13.57 2.59 2.65
C VAL A 138 -13.80 4.09 2.48
N ALA A 139 -12.86 4.78 1.86
CA ALA A 139 -12.96 6.20 1.58
C ALA A 139 -12.37 6.54 0.22
N GLN A 140 -12.94 7.54 -0.44
CA GLN A 140 -12.50 8.07 -1.71
C GLN A 140 -12.48 9.60 -1.63
N LEU A 141 -11.40 10.19 -2.14
CA LEU A 141 -11.21 11.62 -2.30
C LEU A 141 -11.01 11.92 -3.79
N GLN A 142 -11.67 12.96 -4.27
CA GLN A 142 -11.46 13.56 -5.57
C GLN A 142 -11.37 15.07 -5.43
N LEU A 143 -10.27 15.63 -5.89
CA LEU A 143 -10.02 17.07 -5.95
C LEU A 143 -9.87 17.49 -7.41
N GLU A 144 -10.56 18.57 -7.76
CA GLU A 144 -10.41 19.30 -9.02
C GLU A 144 -10.41 20.80 -8.72
N PRO A 145 -10.10 21.69 -9.67
CA PRO A 145 -10.16 23.12 -9.42
C PRO A 145 -11.58 23.51 -9.01
N LEU A 146 -11.71 24.13 -7.83
CA LEU A 146 -12.98 24.56 -7.24
C LEU A 146 -13.97 23.42 -6.91
N LYS A 147 -13.54 22.16 -6.94
CA LYS A 147 -14.39 21.01 -6.58
C LYS A 147 -13.69 20.02 -5.66
N VAL A 148 -14.43 19.54 -4.69
CA VAL A 148 -14.02 18.48 -3.77
C VAL A 148 -15.15 17.47 -3.66
N SER A 149 -14.83 16.19 -3.79
CA SER A 149 -15.71 15.08 -3.38
C SER A 149 -14.93 14.22 -2.40
N PHE A 150 -15.48 13.99 -1.23
CA PHE A 150 -14.95 13.08 -0.25
C PHE A 150 -16.08 12.22 0.27
N ASP A 151 -16.02 10.93 -0.01
CA ASP A 151 -17.08 9.98 0.28
C ASP A 151 -16.47 8.78 1.00
N GLY A 152 -17.15 8.27 2.01
CA GLY A 152 -16.65 7.10 2.73
C GLY A 152 -17.68 6.41 3.61
N ASN A 153 -17.30 5.23 4.05
CA ASN A 153 -18.11 4.32 4.85
C ASN A 153 -17.20 3.58 5.84
N VAL A 154 -17.56 3.66 7.12
CA VAL A 154 -16.95 2.89 8.19
C VAL A 154 -17.98 1.90 8.72
N ARG A 155 -17.63 0.62 8.72
CA ARG A 155 -18.41 -0.46 9.33
C ARG A 155 -17.61 -1.04 10.47
N GLY A 156 -18.18 -1.04 11.67
CA GLY A 156 -17.69 -1.79 12.81
C GLY A 156 -18.68 -2.89 13.17
N ALA A 157 -18.22 -4.11 13.35
CA ALA A 157 -19.04 -5.23 13.78
C ALA A 157 -18.38 -5.98 14.94
N TYR A 158 -19.21 -6.42 15.89
CA TYR A 158 -18.82 -7.28 16.98
C TYR A 158 -19.89 -8.35 17.21
N ARG A 159 -19.58 -9.61 16.88
CA ARG A 159 -20.56 -10.73 16.93
C ARG A 159 -21.80 -10.44 16.07
N SER A 160 -22.96 -10.29 16.69
CA SER A 160 -24.24 -9.96 16.05
C SER A 160 -24.47 -8.46 15.88
N ASP A 161 -23.64 -7.65 16.53
CA ASP A 161 -23.82 -6.20 16.58
C ASP A 161 -23.04 -5.55 15.44
N GLU A 162 -23.66 -4.58 14.77
CA GLU A 162 -23.05 -3.85 13.66
C GLU A 162 -23.41 -2.37 13.75
N VAL A 163 -22.44 -1.51 13.43
CA VAL A 163 -22.62 -0.07 13.23
C VAL A 163 -21.98 0.30 11.91
N ARG A 164 -22.71 1.03 11.08
CA ARG A 164 -22.26 1.56 9.80
C ARG A 164 -22.46 3.07 9.78
N HIS A 165 -21.40 3.79 9.50
CA HIS A 165 -21.40 5.24 9.36
C HIS A 165 -20.93 5.62 7.96
N THR A 166 -21.80 6.28 7.21
CA THR A 166 -21.45 6.84 5.90
C THR A 166 -21.31 8.35 6.02
N TYR A 167 -20.34 8.90 5.31
CA TYR A 167 -20.11 10.34 5.24
C TYR A 167 -19.82 10.76 3.80
N THR A 168 -20.37 11.91 3.42
CA THR A 168 -20.14 12.54 2.14
C THR A 168 -19.93 14.03 2.37
N PHE A 169 -18.81 14.54 1.90
CA PHE A 169 -18.50 15.95 1.80
C PHE A 169 -18.31 16.31 0.34
N LYS A 170 -19.05 17.31 -0.13
CA LYS A 170 -18.94 17.83 -1.49
C LYS A 170 -18.84 19.34 -1.47
N TYR A 171 -17.89 19.87 -2.21
CA TYR A 171 -17.80 21.30 -2.50
C TYR A 171 -17.79 21.46 -4.02
N ALA A 172 -18.73 22.26 -4.55
CA ALA A 172 -18.79 22.63 -5.96
C ALA A 172 -19.66 23.88 -6.09
N ASP A 173 -19.41 24.70 -7.11
CA ASP A 173 -20.24 25.89 -7.41
C ASP A 173 -20.41 26.82 -6.20
N LEU A 174 -19.30 27.03 -5.46
CA LEU A 174 -19.23 27.81 -4.21
C LEU A 174 -20.15 27.31 -3.08
N THR A 175 -20.66 26.08 -3.19
CA THR A 175 -21.57 25.47 -2.23
C THR A 175 -20.92 24.26 -1.56
N ALA A 176 -20.93 24.23 -0.23
CA ALA A 176 -20.49 23.08 0.56
C ALA A 176 -21.71 22.26 1.02
N ASN A 177 -21.64 20.95 0.81
CA ASN A 177 -22.64 19.98 1.25
C ASN A 177 -21.96 18.92 2.10
N PHE A 178 -22.51 18.67 3.28
CA PHE A 178 -22.07 17.61 4.18
C PHE A 178 -23.25 16.73 4.53
N LYS A 179 -23.10 15.42 4.38
CA LYS A 179 -24.10 14.41 4.69
C LYS A 179 -23.45 13.31 5.51
N THR A 180 -24.16 12.86 6.53
CA THR A 180 -23.77 11.71 7.33
C THR A 180 -24.99 10.86 7.62
N ASP A 181 -24.82 9.56 7.63
CA ASP A 181 -25.86 8.61 8.00
C ASP A 181 -25.25 7.49 8.84
N THR A 182 -25.82 7.24 10.02
CA THR A 182 -25.34 6.23 10.95
C THR A 182 -26.48 5.26 11.21
N VAL A 183 -26.29 4.02 10.82
CA VAL A 183 -27.23 2.93 11.11
C VAL A 183 -26.55 1.87 11.95
N GLY A 184 -27.30 1.26 12.86
CA GLY A 184 -26.77 0.17 13.68
C GLY A 184 -27.81 -0.90 13.96
N SER A 185 -27.34 -2.08 14.30
CA SER A 185 -28.14 -3.18 14.84
C SER A 185 -27.41 -3.66 16.08
N ILE A 186 -27.93 -3.37 17.27
CA ILE A 186 -27.32 -3.73 18.56
C ILE A 186 -28.31 -4.60 19.32
N GLN A 187 -27.91 -5.82 19.67
CA GLN A 187 -28.74 -6.79 20.41
C GLN A 187 -30.13 -7.01 19.76
N GLY A 188 -30.20 -6.98 18.43
CA GLY A 188 -31.45 -7.13 17.67
C GLY A 188 -32.32 -5.88 17.57
N THR A 189 -31.86 -4.73 18.10
CA THR A 189 -32.54 -3.44 17.97
C THR A 189 -31.87 -2.61 16.89
N ALA A 190 -32.66 -2.13 15.93
CA ALA A 190 -32.20 -1.19 14.92
C ALA A 190 -32.02 0.21 15.52
N LEU A 191 -30.88 0.82 15.25
CA LEU A 191 -30.55 2.22 15.53
C LEU A 191 -30.49 2.94 14.18
N THR A 192 -31.16 4.09 14.10
CA THR A 192 -31.24 4.97 12.94
C THR A 192 -30.90 6.38 13.34
#